data_AF-A0A3A9YDI6-F1
#
_entry.id   AF-A0A3A9YDI6-F1
#
_cell.length_a   1.000
_cell.length_b   1.000
_cell.length_c   1.000
_cell.angle_alpha   90.00
_cell.angle_beta   90.00
_cell.angle_gamma   90.00
#
_symmetry.space_group_name_H-M   'P 1'
#
loop_
_entity.id
_entity.type
_entity.pdbx_description
1 polymer ?
#
loop_
_entity_poly.entity_id
_entity_poly.type
_entity_poly.pdbx_seq_one_letter_code
_entity_poly.pdbx_strand_id
1 'polypeptide(L)'
;MTTTSPGTLVPATALPTWRAAWADRENDRRRRAHHAELETWRHRVDELTRQRIEAATFLGCTEPRTGLPVQLDPYELVFRIIPAAELIEVVARHAPGLPQPALSVGPHDASSRTLPKGLRVADTGVAVVTSRRVAFAGREVRREWWYADLVAPAHHPDAPLTLLHPSRPGRLTGLRVPAAVVANTRFYLALALASAAGRRDDVIAELDALLATQHRERPMPPVPVEPWQAPLTARRPGRRVAAVAAVAAAAFATVTAGAYGAEEKVPLYRAEADGRSAVELPMGIGAVIPTLTPAPGAPGGAVAPTDAPAPGGTSGGGAEPATGPRATAAGSTGRPATGGDGGGSRPGTAPVAPAAPTSPAPAAPPSTAPPSSAAPSPSKPPSSSPPPATPAPDPTTAPADDHERLLTVCLDPLRLPLLDPLLCPRDDD
;
A
#
# COMPACT_ATOMS: atom_id res chain seq x y z
N MET A 1 -50.90 -42.37 14.44
CA MET A 1 -50.32 -42.57 15.78
C MET A 1 -48.86 -42.17 15.72
N THR A 2 -48.54 -40.93 16.06
CA THR A 2 -47.18 -40.38 16.08
C THR A 2 -46.72 -40.34 17.53
N THR A 3 -45.77 -41.20 17.88
CA THR A 3 -45.15 -41.30 19.20
C THR A 3 -44.10 -40.21 19.36
N THR A 4 -44.50 -39.09 19.95
CA THR A 4 -43.59 -38.04 20.45
C THR A 4 -42.83 -38.61 21.65
N SER A 5 -41.55 -38.94 21.47
CA SER A 5 -40.66 -39.29 22.59
C SER A 5 -40.45 -38.07 23.50
N PRO A 6 -40.60 -38.20 24.82
CA PRO A 6 -40.28 -37.13 25.74
C PRO A 6 -38.76 -36.96 25.79
N GLY A 7 -38.27 -35.90 25.14
CA GLY A 7 -36.90 -35.45 25.27
C GLY A 7 -36.61 -35.16 26.73
N THR A 8 -35.77 -36.00 27.35
CA THR A 8 -35.28 -35.79 28.71
C THR A 8 -34.42 -34.53 28.70
N LEU A 9 -35.01 -33.40 29.09
CA LEU A 9 -34.26 -32.17 29.39
C LEU A 9 -33.45 -32.44 30.65
N VAL A 10 -32.19 -32.84 30.47
CA VAL A 10 -31.21 -32.87 31.56
C VAL A 10 -31.12 -31.43 32.11
N PRO A 11 -31.44 -31.19 33.39
CA PRO A 11 -31.38 -29.85 33.95
C PRO A 11 -29.93 -29.32 33.84
N ALA A 12 -29.80 -28.07 33.39
CA ALA A 12 -28.52 -27.40 33.13
C ALA A 12 -27.58 -27.32 34.36
N THR A 13 -28.07 -27.68 35.55
CA THR A 13 -27.33 -27.74 36.81
C THR A 13 -26.36 -28.92 36.95
N ALA A 14 -26.30 -29.85 35.99
CA ALA A 14 -25.44 -31.05 36.09
C ALA A 14 -24.12 -30.99 35.30
N LEU A 15 -23.81 -29.90 34.58
CA LEU A 15 -22.59 -29.86 33.76
C LEU A 15 -21.34 -29.60 34.63
N PRO A 16 -20.25 -30.36 34.44
CA PRO A 16 -19.01 -30.14 35.18
C PRO A 16 -18.49 -28.71 35.04
N THR A 17 -18.13 -28.06 36.15
CA THR A 17 -17.66 -26.67 36.19
C THR A 17 -16.49 -26.37 35.24
N TRP A 18 -15.61 -27.34 35.01
CA TRP A 18 -14.49 -27.19 34.08
C TRP A 18 -14.93 -27.04 32.62
N ARG A 19 -16.08 -27.61 32.23
CA ARG A 19 -16.65 -27.50 30.88
C ARG A 19 -17.23 -26.12 30.63
N ALA A 20 -17.98 -25.58 31.60
CA ALA A 20 -18.46 -24.20 31.55
C ALA A 20 -17.29 -23.22 31.45
N ALA A 21 -16.30 -23.35 32.34
CA ALA A 21 -15.11 -22.50 32.31
C ALA A 21 -14.29 -22.64 31.02
N TRP A 22 -14.32 -23.81 30.34
CA TRP A 22 -13.72 -23.96 29.03
C TRP A 22 -14.49 -23.20 27.96
N ALA A 23 -15.82 -23.35 27.92
CA ALA A 23 -16.65 -22.66 26.93
C ALA A 23 -16.54 -21.14 27.06
N ASP A 24 -16.50 -20.61 28.28
CA ASP A 24 -16.30 -19.17 28.52
C ASP A 24 -14.98 -18.68 27.94
N ARG A 25 -13.85 -19.35 28.25
CA ARG A 25 -12.53 -18.99 27.71
C ARG A 25 -12.47 -19.11 26.20
N GLU A 26 -13.14 -20.11 25.64
CA GLU A 26 -13.17 -20.33 24.20
C GLU A 26 -13.96 -19.24 23.49
N ASN A 27 -15.13 -18.92 24.01
CA ASN A 27 -15.97 -17.84 23.52
C ASN A 27 -15.25 -16.48 23.65
N ASP A 28 -14.55 -16.24 24.75
CA ASP A 28 -13.70 -15.04 24.92
C ASP A 28 -12.60 -14.95 23.86
N ARG A 29 -11.91 -16.07 23.59
CA ARG A 29 -10.87 -16.14 22.56
C ARG A 29 -11.44 -15.84 21.18
N ARG A 30 -12.56 -16.45 20.81
CA ARG A 30 -13.25 -16.23 19.54
C ARG A 30 -13.75 -14.79 19.40
N ARG A 31 -14.31 -14.20 20.46
CA ARG A 31 -14.72 -12.79 20.50
C ARG A 31 -13.53 -11.85 20.27
N ARG A 32 -12.39 -12.08 20.92
CA ARG A 32 -11.18 -11.26 20.72
C ARG A 32 -10.65 -11.37 19.29
N ALA A 33 -10.62 -12.57 18.72
CA ALA A 33 -10.21 -12.77 17.33
C ALA A 33 -11.16 -12.03 16.37
N HIS A 34 -12.48 -12.20 16.53
CA HIS A 34 -13.48 -11.50 15.75
C HIS A 34 -13.39 -9.97 15.89
N HIS A 35 -13.15 -9.44 17.10
CA HIS A 35 -12.94 -7.99 17.27
C HIS A 35 -11.71 -7.50 16.52
N ALA A 36 -10.58 -8.22 16.56
CA ALA A 36 -9.39 -7.83 15.82
C ALA A 36 -9.62 -7.87 14.29
N GLU A 37 -10.31 -8.89 13.79
CA GLU A 37 -10.73 -8.97 12.38
C GLU A 37 -11.68 -7.83 12.00
N LEU A 38 -12.64 -7.51 12.86
CA LEU A 38 -13.60 -6.43 12.63
C LEU A 38 -12.92 -5.05 12.60
N GLU A 39 -11.94 -4.79 13.48
CA GLU A 39 -11.17 -3.54 13.46
C GLU A 39 -10.32 -3.44 12.18
N THR A 40 -9.67 -4.53 11.76
CA THR A 40 -8.93 -4.56 10.49
C THR A 40 -9.86 -4.27 9.30
N TRP A 41 -11.05 -4.88 9.30
CA TRP A 41 -12.08 -4.62 8.29
C TRP A 41 -12.56 -3.17 8.29
N ARG A 42 -12.81 -2.56 9.48
CA ARG A 42 -13.22 -1.16 9.63
C ARG A 42 -12.16 -0.21 9.07
N HIS A 43 -10.91 -0.38 9.49
CA HIS A 43 -9.80 0.43 8.97
C HIS A 43 -9.70 0.37 7.44
N ARG A 44 -9.95 -0.80 6.84
CA ARG A 44 -9.94 -0.95 5.39
C ARG A 44 -11.10 -0.23 4.71
N VAL A 45 -12.31 -0.28 5.27
CA VAL A 45 -13.48 0.46 4.78
C VAL A 45 -13.24 1.97 4.88
N ASP A 46 -12.72 2.44 6.01
CA ASP A 46 -12.42 3.86 6.23
C ASP A 46 -11.37 4.36 5.24
N GLU A 47 -10.30 3.59 5.03
CA GLU A 47 -9.24 3.91 4.06
C GLU A 47 -9.79 3.99 2.63
N LEU A 48 -10.58 3.00 2.20
CA LEU A 48 -11.19 3.02 0.86
C LEU A 48 -12.17 4.17 0.69
N THR A 49 -12.96 4.48 1.73
CA THR A 49 -13.89 5.61 1.72
C THR A 49 -13.15 6.93 1.59
N ARG A 50 -12.05 7.10 2.34
CA ARG A 50 -11.16 8.27 2.25
C ARG A 50 -10.57 8.40 0.84
N GLN A 51 -9.99 7.33 0.31
CA GLN A 51 -9.44 7.30 -1.05
C GLN A 51 -10.50 7.64 -2.10
N ARG A 52 -11.74 7.16 -1.93
CA ARG A 52 -12.85 7.45 -2.85
C ARG A 52 -13.29 8.91 -2.80
N ILE A 53 -13.31 9.53 -1.61
CA ILE A 53 -13.56 10.97 -1.46
C ILE A 53 -12.44 11.77 -2.11
N GLU A 54 -11.18 11.45 -1.82
CA GLU A 54 -10.01 12.12 -2.43
C GLU A 54 -10.00 11.95 -3.95
N ALA A 55 -10.33 10.76 -4.46
CA ALA A 55 -10.47 10.50 -5.88
C ALA A 55 -11.63 11.28 -6.52
N ALA A 56 -12.58 11.82 -5.77
CA ALA A 56 -13.60 12.72 -6.30
C ALA A 56 -13.17 14.19 -6.24
N THR A 57 -12.45 14.61 -5.20
CA THR A 57 -12.26 16.03 -4.88
C THR A 57 -10.84 16.56 -5.03
N PHE A 58 -9.82 15.71 -4.86
CA PHE A 58 -8.43 16.13 -4.81
C PHE A 58 -7.81 16.28 -6.20
N LEU A 59 -7.36 17.50 -6.53
CA LEU A 59 -6.73 17.82 -7.82
C LEU A 59 -5.20 17.90 -7.76
N GLY A 60 -4.60 17.76 -6.57
CA GLY A 60 -3.18 18.03 -6.33
C GLY A 60 -2.96 19.37 -5.62
N CYS A 61 -1.77 19.53 -5.05
CA CYS A 61 -1.34 20.73 -4.35
C CYS A 61 -0.39 21.56 -5.21
N THR A 62 -0.53 22.89 -5.20
CA THR A 62 0.42 23.80 -5.87
C THR A 62 1.67 24.07 -5.03
N GLU A 63 1.59 23.94 -3.71
CA GLU A 63 2.65 24.25 -2.73
C GLU A 63 2.81 23.10 -1.73
N PRO A 64 3.96 22.98 -1.04
CA PRO A 64 5.18 23.75 -1.21
C PRO A 64 6.00 23.29 -2.43
N ARG A 65 6.48 24.26 -3.22
CA ARG A 65 7.40 24.01 -4.35
C ARG A 65 8.87 24.14 -3.97
N THR A 66 9.14 24.85 -2.88
CA THR A 66 10.49 25.08 -2.35
C THR A 66 11.02 23.81 -1.69
N GLY A 67 12.31 23.53 -1.87
CA GLY A 67 12.96 22.35 -1.29
C GLY A 67 12.60 21.01 -1.95
N LEU A 68 11.76 21.00 -2.98
CA LEU A 68 11.57 19.81 -3.80
C LEU A 68 12.84 19.50 -4.57
N PRO A 69 13.19 18.22 -4.71
CA PRO A 69 14.42 17.86 -5.39
C PRO A 69 14.29 17.97 -6.91
N VAL A 70 13.15 18.40 -7.46
CA VAL A 70 12.87 18.48 -8.90
C VAL A 70 12.17 19.80 -9.19
N GLN A 71 12.55 20.44 -10.30
CA GLN A 71 11.94 21.68 -10.75
C GLN A 71 10.56 21.40 -11.34
N LEU A 72 9.52 21.99 -10.76
CA LEU A 72 8.14 21.85 -11.22
C LEU A 72 7.77 22.94 -12.23
N ASP A 73 6.95 22.58 -13.22
CA ASP A 73 6.35 23.57 -14.11
C ASP A 73 5.34 24.46 -13.35
N PRO A 74 5.05 25.69 -13.83
CA PRO A 74 4.15 26.63 -13.14
C PRO A 74 2.76 26.09 -12.81
N TYR A 75 2.24 25.12 -13.58
CA TYR A 75 0.93 24.50 -13.40
C TYR A 75 1.01 23.00 -13.06
N GLU A 76 2.21 22.51 -12.76
CA GLU A 76 2.38 21.14 -12.28
C GLU A 76 1.93 21.08 -10.81
N LEU A 77 1.03 20.15 -10.52
CA LEU A 77 0.44 19.94 -9.20
C LEU A 77 1.08 18.71 -8.58
N VAL A 78 1.40 18.77 -7.29
CA VAL A 78 1.97 17.66 -6.53
C VAL A 78 0.83 16.82 -5.95
N PHE A 79 0.82 15.53 -6.26
CA PHE A 79 -0.09 14.57 -5.66
C PHE A 79 0.50 13.97 -4.40
N ARG A 80 1.79 13.61 -4.42
CA ARG A 80 2.45 13.04 -3.25
C ARG A 80 3.97 13.24 -3.27
N ILE A 81 4.54 13.47 -2.10
CA ILE A 81 5.99 13.41 -1.85
C ILE A 81 6.26 12.14 -1.04
N ILE A 82 7.23 11.35 -1.48
CA ILE A 82 7.58 10.05 -0.92
C ILE A 82 9.05 10.11 -0.50
N PRO A 83 9.31 10.42 0.78
CA PRO A 83 10.66 10.35 1.31
C PRO A 83 11.14 8.90 1.41
N ALA A 84 12.46 8.72 1.38
CA ALA A 84 13.11 7.41 1.48
C ALA A 84 12.59 6.40 0.43
N ALA A 85 12.30 6.89 -0.78
CA ALA A 85 12.04 6.04 -1.92
C ALA A 85 13.36 5.43 -2.42
N GLU A 86 13.31 4.17 -2.83
CA GLU A 86 14.40 3.46 -3.49
C GLU A 86 14.10 3.39 -4.99
N LEU A 87 15.05 3.84 -5.82
CA LEU A 87 15.01 3.62 -7.26
C LEU A 87 15.38 2.17 -7.54
N ILE A 88 14.48 1.44 -8.19
CA ILE A 88 14.68 0.03 -8.53
C ILE A 88 14.91 -0.11 -10.03
N GLU A 89 15.86 -0.94 -10.39
CA GLU A 89 16.14 -1.33 -11.77
C GLU A 89 15.95 -2.83 -11.97
N VAL A 90 15.34 -3.20 -13.10
CA VAL A 90 15.30 -4.59 -13.56
C VAL A 90 16.62 -4.91 -14.24
N VAL A 91 17.39 -5.83 -13.67
CA VAL A 91 18.72 -6.23 -14.15
C VAL A 91 18.66 -7.51 -14.97
N ALA A 92 17.77 -8.42 -14.58
CA ALA A 92 17.61 -9.68 -15.27
C ALA A 92 16.86 -9.48 -16.59
N ARG A 93 17.33 -10.14 -17.66
CA ARG A 93 16.59 -10.23 -18.93
C ARG A 93 15.21 -10.89 -18.75
N HIS A 94 15.10 -11.77 -17.76
CA HIS A 94 13.85 -12.38 -17.31
C HIS A 94 13.80 -12.29 -15.79
N ALA A 95 12.92 -11.44 -15.27
CA ALA A 95 12.53 -11.46 -13.88
C ALA A 95 11.19 -12.20 -13.80
N PRO A 96 11.13 -13.43 -13.23
CA PRO A 96 9.87 -14.13 -13.09
C PRO A 96 8.96 -13.38 -12.10
N GLY A 97 7.66 -13.35 -12.39
CA GLY A 97 6.67 -12.72 -11.51
C GLY A 97 6.65 -11.19 -11.55
N LEU A 98 7.17 -10.56 -12.62
CA LEU A 98 6.94 -9.13 -12.79
C LEU A 98 5.44 -8.84 -12.89
N PRO A 99 4.93 -7.84 -12.16
CA PRO A 99 3.52 -7.47 -12.22
C PRO A 99 3.18 -6.97 -13.62
N GLN A 100 1.96 -7.27 -14.07
CA GLN A 100 1.44 -6.71 -15.32
C GLN A 100 1.08 -5.24 -15.12
N PRO A 101 1.36 -4.38 -16.12
CA PRO A 101 0.99 -2.97 -16.05
C PRO A 101 -0.54 -2.81 -16.14
N ALA A 102 -1.11 -2.09 -15.17
CA ALA A 102 -2.54 -1.81 -15.11
C ALA A 102 -2.76 -0.47 -14.41
N LEU A 103 -3.74 0.32 -14.89
CA LEU A 103 -4.23 1.47 -14.15
C LEU A 103 -5.12 0.93 -13.02
N SER A 104 -4.51 0.71 -11.85
CA SER A 104 -5.18 0.16 -10.68
C SER A 104 -4.55 0.75 -9.41
N VAL A 105 -5.33 0.91 -8.35
CA VAL A 105 -4.80 1.26 -7.01
C VAL A 105 -3.93 0.12 -6.44
N GLY A 106 -4.06 -1.10 -6.97
CA GLY A 106 -3.24 -2.25 -6.63
C GLY A 106 -3.51 -2.80 -5.21
N PRO A 107 -2.85 -3.91 -4.86
CA PRO A 107 -3.03 -4.54 -3.55
C PRO A 107 -2.46 -3.65 -2.43
N HIS A 108 -3.09 -3.71 -1.26
CA HIS A 108 -2.73 -2.88 -0.10
C HIS A 108 -1.57 -3.47 0.71
N ASP A 109 -1.50 -4.79 0.80
CA ASP A 109 -0.62 -5.48 1.74
C ASP A 109 0.66 -5.98 1.08
N ALA A 110 1.71 -5.16 1.16
CA ALA A 110 3.06 -5.62 0.86
C ALA A 110 3.64 -6.36 2.08
N SER A 111 3.57 -7.69 2.07
CA SER A 111 4.04 -8.54 3.18
C SER A 111 5.56 -8.75 3.17
N SER A 112 6.19 -8.72 2.01
CA SER A 112 7.61 -8.99 1.83
C SER A 112 8.45 -7.73 1.92
N ARG A 113 9.45 -7.77 2.81
CA ARG A 113 10.54 -6.79 2.85
C ARG A 113 11.66 -7.12 1.87
N THR A 114 11.69 -8.31 1.30
CA THR A 114 12.77 -8.78 0.43
C THR A 114 12.51 -8.36 -1.00
N LEU A 115 13.55 -7.84 -1.66
CA LEU A 115 13.47 -7.46 -3.06
C LEU A 115 13.37 -8.72 -3.95
N PRO A 116 12.41 -8.79 -4.89
CA PRO A 116 12.31 -9.90 -5.84
C PRO A 116 13.61 -10.14 -6.63
N LYS A 117 13.86 -11.40 -7.00
CA LYS A 117 15.04 -11.78 -7.80
C LYS A 117 15.03 -11.06 -9.15
N GLY A 118 16.21 -10.61 -9.58
CA GLY A 118 16.38 -9.91 -10.86
C GLY A 118 16.15 -8.40 -10.79
N LEU A 119 15.83 -7.88 -9.61
CA LEU A 119 15.76 -6.46 -9.30
C LEU A 119 16.95 -6.04 -8.44
N ARG A 120 17.37 -4.78 -8.56
CA ARG A 120 18.34 -4.15 -7.66
C ARG A 120 17.89 -2.76 -7.25
N VAL A 121 18.31 -2.33 -6.07
CA VAL A 121 18.29 -0.92 -5.67
C VAL A 121 19.43 -0.22 -6.39
N ALA A 122 19.13 0.84 -7.13
CA ALA A 122 20.11 1.66 -7.83
C ALA A 122 20.47 2.93 -7.06
N ASP A 123 19.51 3.54 -6.37
CA ASP A 123 19.72 4.73 -5.53
C ASP A 123 18.60 4.85 -4.49
N THR A 124 18.79 5.70 -3.47
CA THR A 124 17.78 6.03 -2.45
C THR A 124 17.63 7.53 -2.35
N GLY A 125 16.40 8.02 -2.22
CA GLY A 125 16.11 9.45 -2.26
C GLY A 125 14.66 9.79 -2.03
N VAL A 126 14.21 10.84 -2.72
CA VAL A 126 12.84 11.33 -2.66
C VAL A 126 12.19 11.13 -4.02
N ALA A 127 10.98 10.57 -4.02
CA ALA A 127 10.11 10.54 -5.19
C ALA A 127 8.96 11.54 -5.04
N VAL A 128 8.58 12.18 -6.13
CA VAL A 128 7.48 13.14 -6.21
C VAL A 128 6.54 12.67 -7.32
N VAL A 129 5.29 12.45 -6.97
CA VAL A 129 4.21 12.15 -7.91
C VAL A 129 3.50 13.47 -8.20
N THR A 130 3.47 13.87 -9.47
CA THR A 130 2.85 15.12 -9.90
C THR A 130 1.69 14.86 -10.85
N SER A 131 1.03 15.91 -11.34
CA SER A 131 -0.01 15.83 -12.36
C SER A 131 0.50 15.44 -13.75
N ARG A 132 1.82 15.42 -13.98
CA ARG A 132 2.42 15.17 -15.32
C ARG A 132 3.40 14.00 -15.35
N ARG A 133 4.06 13.71 -14.22
CA ARG A 133 5.13 12.74 -14.16
C ARG A 133 5.32 12.21 -12.75
N VAL A 134 6.10 11.15 -12.67
CA VAL A 134 6.80 10.78 -11.45
C VAL A 134 8.24 11.22 -11.60
N ALA A 135 8.78 11.89 -10.58
CA ALA A 135 10.17 12.29 -10.56
C ALA A 135 10.86 11.74 -9.32
N PHE A 136 12.07 11.20 -9.49
CA PHE A 136 12.90 10.65 -8.44
C PHE A 136 14.24 11.39 -8.43
N ALA A 137 14.72 11.70 -7.24
CA ALA A 137 16.04 12.27 -7.03
C ALA A 137 16.67 11.60 -5.81
N GLY A 138 17.70 10.80 -6.08
CA GLY A 138 18.60 10.26 -5.08
C GLY A 138 19.92 11.03 -5.03
N ARG A 139 20.92 10.41 -4.41
CA ARG A 139 22.24 11.02 -4.24
C ARG A 139 23.01 11.10 -5.54
N GLU A 140 22.87 10.09 -6.39
CA GLU A 140 23.67 9.90 -7.60
C GLU A 140 22.79 9.95 -8.87
N VAL A 141 21.54 9.54 -8.74
CA VAL A 141 20.63 9.34 -9.87
C VAL A 141 19.41 10.24 -9.75
N ARG A 142 19.11 10.92 -10.86
CA ARG A 142 17.85 11.61 -11.09
C ARG A 142 17.11 10.89 -12.21
N ARG A 143 15.81 10.67 -12.03
CA ARG A 143 15.00 9.93 -12.99
C ARG A 143 13.60 10.52 -13.05
N GLU A 144 13.06 10.63 -14.25
CA GLU A 144 11.71 11.12 -14.47
C GLU A 144 10.95 10.16 -15.39
N TRP A 145 9.66 10.00 -15.14
CA TRP A 145 8.74 9.23 -15.95
C TRP A 145 7.52 10.09 -16.27
N TRP A 146 7.48 10.59 -17.50
CA TRP A 146 6.34 11.34 -18.01
C TRP A 146 5.15 10.42 -18.25
N TYR A 147 3.97 10.80 -17.80
CA TYR A 147 2.76 9.99 -17.98
C TYR A 147 2.43 9.76 -19.46
N ALA A 148 2.72 10.72 -20.33
CA ALA A 148 2.56 10.58 -21.78
C ALA A 148 3.43 9.47 -22.40
N ASP A 149 4.54 9.11 -21.73
CA ASP A 149 5.48 8.07 -22.16
C ASP A 149 5.35 6.78 -21.33
N LEU A 150 4.35 6.68 -20.45
CA LEU A 150 4.09 5.50 -19.62
C LEU A 150 2.89 4.71 -20.14
N VAL A 151 3.02 3.38 -20.15
CA VAL A 151 1.89 2.48 -20.47
C VAL A 151 0.93 2.40 -19.28
N ALA A 152 1.45 1.98 -18.12
CA ALA A 152 0.77 1.96 -16.83
C ALA A 152 1.76 1.56 -15.70
N PRO A 153 1.45 1.87 -14.43
CA PRO A 153 2.18 1.32 -13.30
C PRO A 153 1.93 -0.18 -13.20
N ALA A 154 2.90 -0.91 -12.65
CA ALA A 154 2.76 -2.32 -12.33
C ALA A 154 3.13 -2.54 -10.86
N HIS A 155 2.10 -2.70 -10.05
CA HIS A 155 2.22 -2.87 -8.60
C HIS A 155 2.52 -4.32 -8.25
N HIS A 156 3.63 -4.57 -7.55
CA HIS A 156 3.95 -5.93 -7.11
C HIS A 156 3.00 -6.37 -5.99
N PRO A 157 2.42 -7.59 -6.04
CA PRO A 157 1.46 -8.03 -5.03
C PRO A 157 2.07 -8.09 -3.64
N ASP A 158 3.23 -8.73 -3.50
CA ASP A 158 3.80 -9.02 -2.18
C ASP A 158 4.89 -8.04 -1.72
N ALA A 159 5.34 -7.12 -2.57
CA ALA A 159 6.48 -6.25 -2.29
C ALA A 159 6.07 -4.79 -2.43
N PRO A 160 6.67 -3.87 -1.65
CA PRO A 160 6.33 -2.45 -1.65
C PRO A 160 6.93 -1.71 -2.87
N LEU A 161 6.77 -2.31 -4.05
CA LEU A 161 7.39 -1.94 -5.32
C LEU A 161 6.31 -1.61 -6.34
N THR A 162 6.58 -0.60 -7.17
CA THR A 162 5.85 -0.30 -8.39
C THR A 162 6.82 -0.09 -9.54
N LEU A 163 6.68 -0.87 -10.61
CA LEU A 163 7.45 -0.68 -11.84
C LEU A 163 6.70 0.29 -12.77
N LEU A 164 7.43 1.25 -13.34
CA LEU A 164 6.89 2.27 -14.23
C LEU A 164 7.28 1.91 -15.66
N HIS A 165 6.34 1.31 -16.40
CA HIS A 165 6.59 0.75 -17.72
C HIS A 165 6.60 1.85 -18.80
N PRO A 166 7.76 2.18 -19.40
CA PRO A 166 7.81 3.12 -20.50
C PRO A 166 7.20 2.51 -21.76
N SER A 167 6.54 3.35 -22.57
CA SER A 167 5.98 2.97 -23.88
C SER A 167 7.07 2.67 -24.91
N ARG A 168 8.27 3.24 -24.73
CA ARG A 168 9.44 2.98 -25.56
C ARG A 168 10.30 1.87 -24.96
N PRO A 169 10.94 1.02 -25.78
CA PRO A 169 11.86 0.01 -25.30
C PRO A 169 13.02 0.68 -24.55
N GLY A 170 13.30 0.18 -23.35
CA GLY A 170 14.33 0.74 -22.48
C GLY A 170 14.47 -0.08 -21.20
N ARG A 171 15.38 0.36 -20.32
CA ARG A 171 15.52 -0.26 -19.00
C ARG A 171 14.25 -0.02 -18.19
N LEU A 172 13.62 -1.11 -17.75
CA LEU A 172 12.48 -1.05 -16.85
C LEU A 172 12.96 -0.67 -15.45
N THR A 173 12.35 0.38 -14.92
CA THR A 173 12.70 0.95 -13.61
C THR A 173 11.43 1.25 -12.83
N GLY A 174 11.55 1.38 -11.53
CA GLY A 174 10.42 1.66 -10.67
C GLY A 174 10.83 2.24 -9.33
N LEU A 175 9.85 2.31 -8.44
CA LEU A 175 10.02 2.81 -7.09
C LEU A 175 9.68 1.72 -6.11
N ARG A 176 10.57 1.50 -5.14
CA ARG A 176 10.24 0.83 -3.90
C ARG A 176 10.07 1.89 -2.81
N VAL A 177 9.02 1.76 -2.02
CA VAL A 177 8.66 2.75 -1.00
C VAL A 177 8.60 2.09 0.37
N PRO A 178 8.67 2.87 1.47
CA PRO A 178 8.47 2.31 2.80
C PRO A 178 7.11 1.61 2.90
N ALA A 179 7.07 0.44 3.55
CA ALA A 179 5.87 -0.40 3.65
C ALA A 179 4.65 0.37 4.18
N ALA A 180 4.87 1.27 5.14
CA ALA A 180 3.83 2.10 5.75
C ALA A 180 3.12 3.06 4.78
N VAL A 181 3.71 3.38 3.63
CA VAL A 181 3.14 4.34 2.67
C VAL A 181 2.81 3.72 1.30
N VAL A 182 2.88 2.40 1.16
CA VAL A 182 2.68 1.69 -0.12
C VAL A 182 1.31 1.98 -0.69
N ALA A 183 0.26 1.70 0.07
CA ALA A 183 -1.11 1.86 -0.39
C ALA A 183 -1.41 3.30 -0.82
N ASN A 184 -0.99 4.26 0.01
CA ASN A 184 -1.17 5.67 -0.27
C ASN A 184 -0.41 6.11 -1.52
N THR A 185 0.82 5.62 -1.69
CA THR A 185 1.63 5.87 -2.89
C THR A 185 0.96 5.31 -4.15
N ARG A 186 0.48 4.06 -4.10
CA ARG A 186 -0.16 3.41 -5.25
C ARG A 186 -1.45 4.13 -5.63
N PHE A 187 -2.26 4.51 -4.65
CA PHE A 187 -3.46 5.32 -4.84
C PHE A 187 -3.15 6.65 -5.55
N TYR A 188 -2.25 7.47 -5.01
CA TYR A 188 -1.95 8.78 -5.63
C TYR A 188 -1.26 8.65 -7.00
N LEU A 189 -0.46 7.61 -7.21
CA LEU A 189 0.13 7.33 -8.52
C LEU A 189 -0.94 6.95 -9.54
N ALA A 190 -1.88 6.05 -9.19
CA ALA A 190 -2.99 5.68 -10.04
C ALA A 190 -3.89 6.90 -10.32
N LEU A 191 -4.22 7.69 -9.30
CA LEU A 191 -5.03 8.89 -9.43
C LEU A 191 -4.37 9.95 -10.32
N ALA A 192 -3.06 10.18 -10.15
CA ALA A 192 -2.32 11.14 -10.96
C ALA A 192 -2.25 10.71 -12.43
N LEU A 193 -1.95 9.43 -12.71
CA LEU A 193 -1.94 8.89 -14.07
C LEU A 193 -3.32 8.96 -14.71
N ALA A 194 -4.36 8.56 -13.98
CA ALA A 194 -5.75 8.63 -14.44
C ALA A 194 -6.17 10.07 -14.72
N SER A 195 -5.83 11.02 -13.84
CA SER A 195 -6.15 12.43 -14.02
C SER A 195 -5.46 13.01 -15.26
N ALA A 196 -4.19 12.67 -15.50
CA ALA A 196 -3.47 13.09 -16.69
C ALA A 196 -4.06 12.52 -17.99
N ALA A 197 -4.66 11.32 -17.92
CA ALA A 197 -5.34 10.67 -19.04
C ALA A 197 -6.84 11.05 -19.19
N GLY A 198 -7.40 11.88 -18.29
CA GLY A 198 -8.84 12.17 -18.26
C GLY A 198 -9.71 10.97 -17.87
N ARG A 199 -9.14 9.96 -17.20
CA ARG A 199 -9.77 8.69 -16.81
C ARG A 199 -9.99 8.57 -15.30
N ARG A 200 -10.20 9.70 -14.63
CA ARG A 200 -10.38 9.75 -13.16
C ARG A 200 -11.55 8.89 -12.69
N ASP A 201 -12.63 8.87 -13.46
CA ASP A 201 -13.83 8.08 -13.15
C ASP A 201 -13.55 6.57 -13.10
N ASP A 202 -12.55 6.07 -13.84
CA ASP A 202 -12.16 4.65 -13.78
C ASP A 202 -11.59 4.28 -12.40
N VAL A 203 -10.82 5.20 -11.78
CA VAL A 203 -10.27 4.98 -10.43
C VAL A 203 -11.39 5.03 -9.38
N ILE A 204 -12.35 5.95 -9.55
CA ILE A 204 -13.52 6.01 -8.66
C ILE A 204 -14.34 4.71 -8.77
N ALA A 205 -14.60 4.22 -9.99
CA ALA A 205 -15.32 2.98 -10.21
C ALA A 205 -14.58 1.76 -9.63
N GLU A 206 -13.26 1.71 -9.74
CA GLU A 206 -12.44 0.68 -9.10
C GLU A 206 -12.59 0.72 -7.57
N LEU A 207 -12.50 1.92 -6.96
CA LEU A 207 -12.66 2.08 -5.52
C LEU A 207 -14.06 1.71 -5.02
N ASP A 208 -15.10 2.07 -5.77
CA ASP A 208 -16.48 1.68 -5.46
C ASP A 208 -16.64 0.14 -5.54
N ALA A 209 -16.01 -0.52 -6.52
CA ALA A 209 -16.00 -1.98 -6.63
C ALA A 209 -15.23 -2.66 -5.47
N LEU A 210 -14.11 -2.07 -5.03
CA LEU A 210 -13.36 -2.52 -3.87
C LEU A 210 -14.17 -2.36 -2.57
N LEU A 211 -14.85 -1.23 -2.39
CA LEU A 211 -15.76 -1.01 -1.25
C LEU A 211 -16.89 -2.04 -1.24
N ALA A 212 -17.54 -2.29 -2.38
CA ALA A 212 -18.60 -3.28 -2.49
C ALA A 212 -18.10 -4.70 -2.16
N THR A 213 -16.86 -5.03 -2.55
CA THR A 213 -16.21 -6.30 -2.18
C THR A 213 -15.93 -6.37 -0.69
N GLN A 214 -15.33 -5.32 -0.12
CA GLN A 214 -15.03 -5.23 1.31
C GLN A 214 -16.30 -5.35 2.17
N HIS A 215 -17.42 -4.76 1.76
CA HIS A 215 -18.69 -4.89 2.47
C HIS A 215 -19.25 -6.32 2.46
N ARG A 216 -19.05 -7.07 1.36
CA ARG A 216 -19.43 -8.50 1.29
C ARG A 216 -18.57 -9.37 2.20
N GLU A 217 -17.33 -8.97 2.45
CA GLU A 217 -16.35 -9.69 3.28
C GLU A 217 -16.40 -9.29 4.77
N ARG A 218 -17.46 -8.62 5.22
CA ARG A 218 -17.60 -8.24 6.63
C ARG A 218 -17.51 -9.47 7.55
N PRO A 219 -16.61 -9.45 8.57
CA PRO A 219 -16.51 -10.54 9.54
C PRO A 219 -17.84 -10.84 10.23
N MET A 220 -18.20 -12.12 10.29
CA MET A 220 -19.42 -12.58 10.95
C MET A 220 -19.17 -12.93 12.42
N PRO A 221 -20.10 -12.58 13.32
CA PRO A 221 -19.97 -12.93 14.73
C PRO A 221 -19.73 -14.44 14.92
N PRO A 222 -18.77 -14.84 15.79
CA PRO A 222 -18.48 -16.25 16.00
C PRO A 222 -19.64 -16.94 16.69
N VAL A 223 -19.96 -18.15 16.27
CA VAL A 223 -20.97 -18.99 16.94
C VAL A 223 -20.46 -19.34 18.35
N PRO A 224 -21.25 -19.06 19.40
CA PRO A 224 -20.90 -19.45 20.76
C PRO A 224 -20.74 -20.97 20.86
N VAL A 225 -19.68 -21.40 21.54
CA VAL A 225 -19.54 -22.79 21.95
C VAL A 225 -20.28 -23.04 23.25
N GLU A 226 -20.91 -24.20 23.30
CA GLU A 226 -21.63 -24.67 24.48
C GLU A 226 -20.71 -25.54 25.36
N PRO A 227 -20.93 -25.59 26.69
CA PRO A 227 -20.08 -26.37 27.60
C PRO A 227 -19.96 -27.86 27.23
N TRP A 228 -21.01 -28.48 26.67
CA TRP A 228 -20.97 -29.88 26.27
C TRP A 228 -20.01 -30.16 25.09
N GLN A 229 -19.60 -29.13 24.36
CA GLN A 229 -18.61 -29.22 23.27
C GLN A 229 -17.15 -29.21 23.76
N ALA A 230 -16.92 -29.08 25.08
CA ALA A 230 -15.58 -29.06 25.64
C ALA A 230 -14.83 -30.38 25.40
N PRO A 231 -13.67 -30.36 24.72
CA PRO A 231 -12.91 -31.58 24.47
C PRO A 231 -12.34 -32.10 25.79
N LEU A 232 -12.25 -33.42 25.92
CA LEU A 232 -11.70 -34.04 27.13
C LEU A 232 -10.25 -33.64 27.40
N THR A 233 -9.50 -33.27 26.36
CA THR A 233 -8.13 -32.72 26.46
C THR A 233 -8.07 -31.36 27.14
N ALA A 234 -9.16 -30.58 27.14
CA ALA A 234 -9.22 -29.29 27.83
C ALA A 234 -9.37 -29.44 29.36
N ARG A 235 -9.65 -30.66 29.84
CA ARG A 235 -9.64 -30.97 31.26
C ARG A 235 -8.19 -30.89 31.75
N ARG A 236 -7.82 -29.78 32.37
CA ARG A 236 -6.50 -29.66 33.01
C ARG A 236 -6.35 -30.81 34.03
N PRO A 237 -5.27 -31.61 33.97
CA PRO A 237 -4.96 -32.53 35.06
C PRO A 237 -4.83 -31.67 36.32
N GLY A 238 -5.66 -31.98 37.32
CA GLY A 238 -5.87 -31.10 38.48
C GLY A 238 -4.57 -30.77 39.21
N ARG A 239 -4.64 -29.77 40.11
CA ARG A 239 -3.58 -29.22 40.99
C ARG A 239 -2.67 -30.24 41.71
N ARG A 240 -2.93 -31.54 41.60
CA ARG A 240 -2.05 -32.63 42.04
C ARG A 240 -0.70 -32.66 41.31
N VAL A 241 -0.62 -32.23 40.05
CA VAL A 241 0.69 -32.13 39.35
C VAL A 241 1.52 -30.96 39.89
N ALA A 242 0.89 -29.85 40.29
CA ALA A 242 1.58 -28.75 40.97
C ALA A 242 2.10 -29.17 42.36
N ALA A 243 1.38 -30.04 43.08
CA ALA A 243 1.86 -30.61 44.33
C ALA A 243 3.06 -31.57 44.12
N VAL A 244 3.05 -32.40 43.08
CA VAL A 244 4.19 -33.29 42.76
C VAL A 244 5.42 -32.49 42.29
N ALA A 245 5.23 -31.43 41.50
CA ALA A 245 6.33 -30.55 41.09
C ALA A 245 6.91 -29.75 42.28
N ALA A 246 6.07 -29.31 43.22
CA ALA A 246 6.53 -28.66 44.44
C ALA A 246 7.27 -29.61 45.40
N VAL A 247 6.81 -30.87 45.52
CA VAL A 247 7.52 -31.92 46.28
C VAL A 247 8.84 -32.30 45.62
N ALA A 248 8.90 -32.38 44.28
CA ALA A 248 10.14 -32.61 43.55
C ALA A 248 11.11 -31.43 43.70
N ALA A 249 10.65 -30.18 43.60
CA ALA A 249 11.48 -29.00 43.83
C ALA A 249 12.01 -28.92 45.27
N ALA A 250 11.19 -29.28 46.27
CA ALA A 250 11.62 -29.37 47.66
C ALA A 250 12.64 -30.50 47.89
N ALA A 251 12.50 -31.65 47.22
CA ALA A 251 13.48 -32.75 47.28
C ALA A 251 14.81 -32.40 46.60
N PHE A 252 14.78 -31.64 45.49
CA PHE A 252 16.01 -31.15 44.87
C PHE A 252 16.72 -30.07 45.69
N ALA A 253 15.98 -29.24 46.42
CA ALA A 253 16.55 -28.22 47.32
C ALA A 253 17.18 -28.82 48.60
N THR A 254 16.70 -29.97 49.08
CA THR A 254 17.28 -30.65 50.26
C THR A 254 18.50 -31.50 49.92
N VAL A 255 18.62 -32.01 48.69
CA VAL A 255 19.78 -32.81 48.26
C VAL A 255 21.02 -31.94 47.99
N THR A 256 20.85 -30.70 47.53
CA THR A 256 21.99 -29.78 47.33
C THR A 256 22.51 -29.12 48.61
N ALA A 257 21.72 -29.11 49.68
CA ALA A 257 22.15 -28.60 50.99
C ALA A 257 23.00 -29.60 51.81
N GLY A 258 23.06 -30.87 51.41
CA GLY A 258 23.85 -31.91 52.10
C GLY A 258 25.28 -32.12 51.59
N ALA A 259 25.69 -31.41 50.53
CA ALA A 259 27.00 -31.61 49.88
C ALA A 259 28.07 -30.57 50.26
N TYR A 260 27.82 -29.71 51.25
CA TYR A 260 28.81 -28.77 51.79
C TYR A 260 29.02 -29.03 53.27
N GLY A 261 29.90 -29.99 53.59
CA GLY A 261 30.29 -30.25 54.96
C GLY A 261 31.54 -31.12 55.05
N ALA A 262 32.58 -30.51 55.64
CA ALA A 262 33.80 -31.08 56.21
C ALA A 262 35.06 -31.11 55.32
N GLU A 263 35.99 -30.25 55.76
CA GLU A 263 37.39 -30.12 55.36
C GLU A 263 38.16 -31.44 55.40
N GLU A 264 39.03 -31.65 54.41
CA GLU A 264 40.28 -32.39 54.63
C GLU A 264 41.42 -31.74 53.85
N LYS A 265 42.56 -31.60 54.53
CA LYS A 265 43.75 -30.84 54.14
C LYS A 265 44.53 -31.53 53.01
N VAL A 266 44.85 -30.76 51.96
CA VAL A 266 46.17 -30.52 51.30
C VAL A 266 47.05 -31.79 51.03
N PRO A 267 47.52 -32.05 49.78
CA PRO A 267 48.57 -31.18 49.25
C PRO A 267 48.56 -30.79 47.77
N LEU A 268 49.17 -29.62 47.58
CA LEU A 268 49.65 -28.98 46.37
C LEU A 268 50.18 -29.96 45.31
N TYR A 269 49.57 -29.91 44.12
CA TYR A 269 50.27 -30.27 42.89
C TYR A 269 50.06 -29.15 41.86
N ARG A 270 51.20 -28.65 41.37
CA ARG A 270 51.36 -27.62 40.36
C ARG A 270 51.35 -28.29 38.99
N ALA A 271 50.49 -27.83 38.08
CA ALA A 271 50.69 -28.00 36.65
C ALA A 271 50.03 -26.83 35.90
N GLU A 272 50.83 -26.17 35.10
CA GLU A 272 50.46 -25.13 34.14
C GLU A 272 49.73 -25.73 32.92
N ALA A 273 49.10 -24.82 32.17
CA ALA A 273 48.80 -24.86 30.74
C ALA A 273 47.32 -25.04 30.30
N ASP A 274 46.92 -24.01 29.55
CA ASP A 274 46.07 -24.01 28.36
C ASP A 274 44.55 -24.18 28.50
N GLY A 275 43.89 -23.01 28.53
CA GLY A 275 43.26 -22.49 27.32
C GLY A 275 42.03 -23.25 26.81
N ARG A 276 40.85 -22.67 27.05
CA ARG A 276 39.86 -22.46 25.97
C ARG A 276 38.78 -21.47 26.36
N SER A 277 38.65 -20.51 25.46
CA SER A 277 37.65 -19.47 25.36
C SER A 277 36.24 -20.07 25.23
N ALA A 278 35.27 -19.53 25.98
CA ALA A 278 33.85 -19.67 25.69
C ALA A 278 33.22 -18.29 25.78
N VAL A 279 32.63 -17.90 24.65
CA VAL A 279 32.09 -16.61 24.28
C VAL A 279 30.92 -16.20 25.18
N GLU A 280 31.03 -15.02 25.77
CA GLU A 280 29.95 -14.26 26.39
C GLU A 280 29.24 -13.43 25.32
N LEU A 281 27.93 -13.64 25.17
CA LEU A 281 27.05 -12.80 24.35
C LEU A 281 26.33 -11.80 25.24
N PRO A 282 26.51 -10.48 25.06
CA PRO A 282 25.52 -9.51 25.46
C PRO A 282 24.74 -8.99 24.25
N MET A 283 23.43 -9.28 24.25
CA MET A 283 22.44 -8.49 23.52
C MET A 283 22.32 -7.11 24.17
N GLY A 284 22.32 -6.04 23.36
CA GLY A 284 22.03 -4.69 23.85
C GLY A 284 22.38 -3.59 22.85
N ILE A 285 21.63 -3.50 21.75
CA ILE A 285 21.68 -2.40 20.79
C ILE A 285 21.01 -1.18 21.43
N GLY A 286 21.82 -0.24 21.95
CA GLY A 286 21.42 1.14 22.20
C GLY A 286 21.89 2.00 21.03
N ALA A 287 20.97 2.44 20.17
CA ALA A 287 21.26 3.36 19.09
C ALA A 287 21.64 4.73 19.66
N VAL A 288 22.91 5.12 19.47
CA VAL A 288 23.40 6.47 19.72
C VAL A 288 22.96 7.34 18.54
N ILE A 289 22.15 8.36 18.82
CA ILE A 289 21.82 9.44 17.89
C ILE A 289 23.03 10.40 17.89
N PRO A 290 23.71 10.64 16.76
CA PRO A 290 24.68 11.74 16.69
C PRO A 290 23.92 13.07 16.57
N THR A 291 23.83 13.79 17.69
CA THR A 291 23.40 15.18 17.75
C THR A 291 24.46 16.06 17.08
N LEU A 292 24.14 16.67 15.94
CA LEU A 292 24.97 17.72 15.34
C LEU A 292 24.77 19.02 16.13
N THR A 293 25.81 19.44 16.85
CA THR A 293 25.90 20.76 17.49
C THR A 293 26.01 21.87 16.44
N PRO A 294 25.27 22.99 16.59
CA PRO A 294 25.43 24.15 15.74
C PRO A 294 26.73 24.92 16.10
N ALA A 295 27.50 25.28 15.07
CA ALA A 295 28.69 26.12 15.22
C ALA A 295 28.27 27.59 15.47
N PRO A 296 28.91 28.31 16.41
CA PRO A 296 28.62 29.71 16.67
C PRO A 296 29.30 30.61 15.64
N GLY A 297 28.56 31.60 15.16
CA GLY A 297 29.02 32.62 14.22
C GLY A 297 30.02 33.61 14.84
N ALA A 298 30.82 34.22 13.97
CA ALA A 298 31.57 35.43 14.24
C ALA A 298 31.63 36.32 12.97
N PRO A 299 31.83 37.63 13.12
CA PRO A 299 31.26 38.65 12.23
C PRO A 299 32.29 39.33 11.30
N GLY A 300 31.76 39.99 10.27
CA GLY A 300 32.34 41.23 9.72
C GLY A 300 33.25 41.09 8.49
N GLY A 301 32.97 41.89 7.47
CA GLY A 301 33.89 42.11 6.34
C GLY A 301 33.23 42.73 5.12
N ALA A 302 32.93 44.02 5.19
CA ALA A 302 32.53 44.85 4.04
C ALA A 302 33.73 45.12 3.12
N VAL A 303 33.61 44.87 1.81
CA VAL A 303 34.40 45.53 0.75
C VAL A 303 33.56 45.55 -0.55
N ALA A 304 33.18 46.74 -0.99
CA ALA A 304 32.95 47.09 -2.41
C ALA A 304 34.34 47.43 -3.02
N PRO A 305 34.62 47.37 -4.36
CA PRO A 305 33.86 48.15 -5.36
C PRO A 305 33.93 47.70 -6.85
N THR A 306 33.26 48.50 -7.71
CA THR A 306 33.66 48.91 -9.09
C THR A 306 33.28 48.08 -10.34
N ASP A 307 32.37 48.70 -11.13
CA ASP A 307 32.28 48.91 -12.58
C ASP A 307 32.62 47.81 -13.63
N ALA A 308 31.57 47.47 -14.42
CA ALA A 308 31.40 47.48 -15.90
C ALA A 308 32.64 47.29 -16.83
N PRO A 309 32.53 46.71 -18.07
CA PRO A 309 31.47 47.02 -19.04
C PRO A 309 30.97 45.91 -19.99
N ALA A 310 29.96 46.29 -20.77
CA ALA A 310 29.32 45.59 -21.89
C ALA A 310 30.27 45.28 -23.07
N PRO A 311 29.81 44.43 -24.00
CA PRO A 311 29.43 44.90 -25.34
C PRO A 311 28.08 44.29 -25.78
N GLY A 312 27.26 44.83 -26.68
CA GLY A 312 27.52 45.78 -27.75
C GLY A 312 27.24 45.13 -29.12
N GLY A 313 25.99 45.18 -29.59
CA GLY A 313 25.60 45.18 -31.02
C GLY A 313 25.50 43.84 -31.77
N THR A 314 24.82 43.67 -32.92
CA THR A 314 23.94 44.52 -33.75
C THR A 314 23.40 43.63 -34.90
N SER A 315 22.11 43.80 -35.25
CA SER A 315 21.46 43.74 -36.60
C SER A 315 21.46 42.49 -37.50
N GLY A 316 20.30 42.33 -38.18
CA GLY A 316 20.13 41.77 -39.54
C GLY A 316 19.16 40.58 -39.56
N GLY A 317 17.88 40.71 -39.95
CA GLY A 317 17.41 40.99 -41.32
C GLY A 317 17.60 39.72 -42.17
N GLY A 318 16.59 38.90 -42.48
CA GLY A 318 15.42 39.22 -43.31
C GLY A 318 15.57 38.52 -44.67
N ALA A 319 14.47 37.94 -45.16
CA ALA A 319 14.22 37.43 -46.53
C ALA A 319 14.44 35.91 -46.83
N GLU A 320 13.33 35.17 -46.71
CA GLU A 320 12.78 34.31 -47.78
C GLU A 320 12.57 35.13 -49.09
N PRO A 321 12.58 34.57 -50.31
CA PRO A 321 11.53 33.61 -50.71
C PRO A 321 11.90 32.53 -51.78
N ALA A 322 11.00 31.53 -51.85
CA ALA A 322 10.47 30.80 -53.02
C ALA A 322 11.41 30.27 -54.13
N THR A 323 11.22 28.99 -54.53
CA THR A 323 10.59 28.55 -55.81
C THR A 323 10.63 27.00 -55.88
N GLY A 324 9.49 26.33 -56.12
CA GLY A 324 9.44 24.91 -56.56
C GLY A 324 9.69 24.80 -58.08
N PRO A 325 9.10 23.84 -58.81
CA PRO A 325 8.70 22.46 -58.51
C PRO A 325 9.32 21.44 -59.51
N ARG A 326 9.31 20.13 -59.22
CA ARG A 326 9.22 19.12 -60.30
C ARG A 326 8.76 17.75 -59.81
N ALA A 327 7.68 17.27 -60.42
CA ALA A 327 7.22 15.89 -60.40
C ALA A 327 7.57 15.21 -61.73
N THR A 328 7.97 13.94 -61.69
CA THR A 328 7.84 12.89 -62.72
C THR A 328 8.09 11.56 -62.00
N ALA A 329 7.10 10.70 -61.76
CA ALA A 329 6.49 9.73 -62.67
C ALA A 329 7.34 8.47 -62.94
N ALA A 330 6.78 7.33 -62.48
CA ALA A 330 6.68 6.02 -63.12
C ALA A 330 7.96 5.25 -63.58
N GLY A 331 8.03 4.00 -63.13
CA GLY A 331 8.11 2.88 -64.09
C GLY A 331 9.31 1.94 -64.01
N SER A 332 9.01 0.71 -63.60
CA SER A 332 9.32 -0.51 -64.36
C SER A 332 10.68 -1.24 -64.16
N THR A 333 10.51 -2.51 -63.76
CA THR A 333 11.17 -3.75 -64.24
C THR A 333 12.68 -3.97 -64.07
N GLY A 334 13.02 -5.10 -63.46
CA GLY A 334 14.30 -5.77 -63.74
C GLY A 334 14.71 -6.84 -62.73
N ARG A 335 14.22 -8.08 -62.90
CA ARG A 335 14.82 -9.32 -62.36
C ARG A 335 15.68 -9.94 -63.47
N PRO A 336 16.85 -10.54 -63.16
CA PRO A 336 17.01 -12.01 -63.18
C PRO A 336 17.82 -12.50 -61.94
N ALA A 337 17.48 -13.58 -61.23
CA ALA A 337 17.50 -15.02 -61.52
C ALA A 337 18.90 -15.69 -61.45
N THR A 338 18.92 -16.90 -60.84
CA THR A 338 19.99 -17.90 -60.60
C THR A 338 20.74 -17.77 -59.25
N GLY A 339 20.92 -18.79 -58.41
CA GLY A 339 20.59 -20.23 -58.44
C GLY A 339 21.25 -20.95 -57.24
N GLY A 340 20.79 -22.17 -56.92
CA GLY A 340 21.46 -23.15 -56.03
C GLY A 340 20.83 -23.28 -54.63
N ASP A 341 19.87 -24.19 -54.39
CA ASP A 341 19.93 -25.66 -54.26
C ASP A 341 20.31 -26.17 -52.85
N GLY A 342 19.43 -27.02 -52.32
CA GLY A 342 19.80 -28.14 -51.44
C GLY A 342 19.24 -28.11 -50.02
N GLY A 343 18.20 -28.92 -49.75
CA GLY A 343 17.92 -29.38 -48.38
C GLY A 343 16.45 -29.62 -48.06
N GLY A 344 15.87 -30.69 -48.63
CA GLY A 344 14.51 -31.12 -48.30
C GLY A 344 14.39 -31.75 -46.90
N SER A 345 13.29 -31.44 -46.22
CA SER A 345 12.68 -32.32 -45.21
C SER A 345 11.18 -32.01 -45.12
N ARG A 346 10.39 -33.09 -45.11
CA ARG A 346 8.93 -33.16 -45.23
C ARG A 346 8.15 -32.39 -44.15
N PRO A 347 6.91 -31.95 -44.44
CA PRO A 347 5.98 -31.48 -43.42
C PRO A 347 5.36 -32.67 -42.65
N GLY A 348 5.51 -32.63 -41.33
CA GLY A 348 4.81 -33.51 -40.41
C GLY A 348 3.32 -33.13 -40.31
N THR A 349 2.48 -34.14 -40.43
CA THR A 349 1.03 -34.15 -40.30
C THR A 349 0.58 -33.56 -38.95
N ALA A 350 -0.34 -32.60 -38.99
CA ALA A 350 -1.01 -32.06 -37.81
C ALA A 350 -1.96 -33.12 -37.19
N PRO A 351 -2.03 -33.27 -35.86
CA PRO A 351 -3.03 -34.11 -35.23
C PRO A 351 -4.41 -33.44 -35.27
N VAL A 352 -5.38 -34.20 -35.76
CA VAL A 352 -6.81 -33.89 -35.78
C VAL A 352 -7.34 -33.70 -34.36
N ALA A 353 -8.09 -32.62 -34.16
CA ALA A 353 -8.75 -32.26 -32.92
C ALA A 353 -9.89 -33.24 -32.56
N PRO A 354 -10.04 -33.66 -31.28
CA PRO A 354 -11.22 -34.39 -30.84
C PRO A 354 -12.45 -33.47 -30.79
N ALA A 355 -13.53 -33.90 -31.44
CA ALA A 355 -14.82 -33.22 -31.48
C ALA A 355 -15.45 -33.14 -30.08
N ALA A 356 -15.87 -31.93 -29.70
CA ALA A 356 -16.66 -31.70 -28.49
C ALA A 356 -18.13 -32.11 -28.71
N PRO A 357 -18.80 -32.72 -27.70
CA PRO A 357 -20.22 -33.05 -27.78
C PRO A 357 -21.08 -31.79 -27.79
N THR A 358 -21.99 -31.71 -28.75
CA THR A 358 -23.03 -30.69 -28.87
C THR A 358 -24.04 -30.83 -27.73
N SER A 359 -24.05 -29.85 -26.81
CA SER A 359 -25.15 -29.67 -25.86
C SER A 359 -26.39 -29.15 -26.59
N PRO A 360 -27.60 -29.67 -26.28
CA PRO A 360 -28.84 -29.20 -26.89
C PRO A 360 -29.19 -27.78 -26.43
N ALA A 361 -29.60 -26.96 -27.40
CA ALA A 361 -30.05 -25.59 -27.22
C ALA A 361 -31.32 -25.51 -26.32
N PRO A 362 -31.36 -24.61 -25.32
CA PRO A 362 -32.57 -24.32 -24.58
C PRO A 362 -33.61 -23.65 -25.49
N ALA A 363 -34.82 -24.21 -25.50
CA ALA A 363 -35.98 -23.63 -26.16
C ALA A 363 -36.34 -22.26 -25.58
N ALA A 364 -36.60 -21.30 -26.47
CA ALA A 364 -37.08 -19.97 -26.10
C ALA A 364 -38.48 -20.05 -25.44
N PRO A 365 -38.73 -19.31 -24.35
CA PRO A 365 -40.08 -19.19 -23.79
C PRO A 365 -40.97 -18.31 -24.69
N PRO A 366 -42.29 -18.57 -24.73
CA PRO A 366 -43.23 -17.77 -25.51
C PRO A 366 -43.35 -16.35 -24.96
N SER A 367 -43.35 -15.40 -25.89
CA SER A 367 -43.58 -13.97 -25.66
C SER A 367 -45.05 -13.72 -25.37
N THR A 368 -45.38 -13.38 -24.12
CA THR A 368 -46.71 -12.90 -23.73
C THR A 368 -46.62 -11.40 -23.50
N ALA A 369 -47.14 -10.61 -24.45
CA ALA A 369 -47.24 -9.17 -24.34
C ALA A 369 -48.28 -8.78 -23.26
N PRO A 370 -47.95 -7.91 -22.30
CA PRO A 370 -48.94 -7.31 -21.41
C PRO A 370 -49.64 -6.11 -22.09
N PRO A 371 -50.90 -5.80 -21.72
CA PRO A 371 -51.62 -4.66 -22.27
C PRO A 371 -51.04 -3.33 -21.77
N SER A 372 -51.08 -2.36 -22.68
CA SER A 372 -50.67 -0.97 -22.50
C SER A 372 -51.54 -0.27 -21.45
N SER A 373 -50.96 0.08 -20.30
CA SER A 373 -51.58 0.99 -19.32
C SER A 373 -51.12 2.43 -19.60
N ALA A 374 -52.10 3.31 -19.79
CA ALA A 374 -51.95 4.73 -20.03
C ALA A 374 -51.17 5.45 -18.92
N ALA A 375 -50.27 6.33 -19.33
CA ALA A 375 -49.48 7.20 -18.47
C ALA A 375 -50.35 8.30 -17.82
N PRO A 376 -50.21 8.57 -16.52
CA PRO A 376 -50.75 9.78 -15.90
C PRO A 376 -49.85 10.99 -16.17
N SER A 377 -50.48 12.12 -16.43
CA SER A 377 -49.90 13.44 -16.72
C SER A 377 -48.97 13.95 -15.61
N PRO A 378 -47.90 14.71 -15.94
CA PRO A 378 -47.01 15.30 -14.95
C PRO A 378 -47.67 16.49 -14.21
N SER A 379 -47.77 16.37 -12.89
CA SER A 379 -48.12 17.48 -11.99
C SER A 379 -46.94 18.43 -11.83
N LYS A 380 -47.26 19.71 -12.00
CA LYS A 380 -46.42 20.91 -11.87
C LYS A 380 -45.80 21.03 -10.46
N PRO A 381 -44.49 21.26 -10.31
CA PRO A 381 -43.89 21.51 -9.00
C PRO A 381 -44.24 22.92 -8.49
N PRO A 382 -44.48 23.09 -7.16
CA PRO A 382 -44.65 24.41 -6.57
C PRO A 382 -43.31 25.15 -6.49
N SER A 383 -43.38 26.43 -6.84
CA SER A 383 -42.33 27.43 -6.75
C SER A 383 -42.07 27.77 -5.28
N SER A 384 -40.87 27.49 -4.77
CA SER A 384 -40.39 27.96 -3.47
C SER A 384 -39.36 29.06 -3.64
N SER A 385 -39.69 30.24 -3.12
CA SER A 385 -38.84 31.43 -3.05
C SER A 385 -37.61 31.22 -2.14
N PRO A 386 -36.47 31.86 -2.43
CA PRO A 386 -35.29 31.80 -1.57
C PRO A 386 -35.41 32.72 -0.33
N PRO A 387 -34.86 32.32 0.84
CA PRO A 387 -34.74 33.19 2.01
C PRO A 387 -33.58 34.21 1.85
N PRO A 388 -33.62 35.35 2.58
CA PRO A 388 -32.65 36.43 2.46
C PRO A 388 -31.29 36.12 3.08
N ALA A 389 -30.26 36.71 2.48
CA ALA A 389 -28.85 36.59 2.84
C ALA A 389 -28.53 37.15 4.24
N THR A 390 -27.74 36.41 5.01
CA THR A 390 -27.09 36.86 6.25
C THR A 390 -25.69 37.43 5.93
N PRO A 391 -25.29 38.57 6.50
CA PRO A 391 -24.02 39.23 6.19
C PRO A 391 -22.80 38.52 6.77
N ALA A 392 -21.68 38.62 6.05
CA ALA A 392 -20.36 38.09 6.40
C ALA A 392 -19.68 38.93 7.52
N PRO A 393 -18.91 38.31 8.42
CA PRO A 393 -18.04 39.03 9.35
C PRO A 393 -16.68 39.41 8.73
N ASP A 394 -16.15 40.55 9.17
CA ASP A 394 -14.86 41.15 8.79
C ASP A 394 -13.63 40.31 9.20
N PRO A 395 -12.51 40.38 8.44
CA PRO A 395 -11.27 39.68 8.79
C PRO A 395 -10.45 40.45 9.83
N THR A 396 -10.15 39.80 10.96
CA THR A 396 -9.19 40.28 11.96
C THR A 396 -7.86 39.51 11.85
N THR A 397 -6.82 40.29 11.58
CA THR A 397 -5.40 40.24 11.97
C THR A 397 -4.73 38.91 12.36
N ALA A 398 -3.64 38.61 11.65
CA ALA A 398 -2.66 37.53 11.90
C ALA A 398 -1.80 37.73 13.16
N PRO A 399 -1.16 36.65 13.65
CA PRO A 399 0.26 36.73 13.98
C PRO A 399 1.09 35.60 13.34
N ALA A 400 2.39 35.87 13.26
CA ALA A 400 3.45 35.15 12.56
C ALA A 400 3.89 33.82 13.22
N ASP A 401 4.72 33.10 12.46
CA ASP A 401 5.45 31.84 12.70
C ASP A 401 4.76 30.54 12.29
N ASP A 402 4.84 30.23 10.98
CA ASP A 402 4.20 29.08 10.31
C ASP A 402 5.19 28.19 9.49
N HIS A 403 6.50 28.39 9.62
CA HIS A 403 7.47 27.64 8.78
C HIS A 403 7.56 26.14 9.10
N GLU A 404 7.24 25.69 10.31
CA GLU A 404 7.16 24.25 10.64
C GLU A 404 5.78 23.63 10.39
N ARG A 405 4.71 24.45 10.27
CA ARG A 405 3.35 23.96 9.99
C ARG A 405 3.09 23.72 8.50
N LEU A 406 3.79 24.43 7.61
CA LEU A 406 3.59 24.32 6.17
C LEU A 406 4.09 23.00 5.56
N LEU A 407 5.00 22.28 6.23
CA LEU A 407 5.39 20.92 5.81
C LEU A 407 4.30 19.89 6.11
N THR A 408 3.43 20.17 7.07
CA THR A 408 2.39 19.23 7.52
C THR A 408 1.19 19.19 6.59
N VAL A 409 0.88 20.28 5.89
CA VAL A 409 -0.35 20.42 5.10
C VAL A 409 -0.36 19.56 3.82
N CYS A 410 0.81 19.25 3.25
CA CYS A 410 0.93 18.36 2.08
C CYS A 410 1.44 16.95 2.42
N LEU A 411 1.88 16.73 3.66
CA LEU A 411 2.28 15.42 4.15
C LEU A 411 1.13 14.69 4.88
N ASP A 412 0.18 15.44 5.45
CA ASP A 412 -0.98 14.93 6.19
C ASP A 412 -2.29 15.33 5.48
N PRO A 413 -2.80 14.51 4.55
CA PRO A 413 -4.05 14.81 3.85
C PRO A 413 -5.18 14.63 4.85
N LEU A 414 -5.73 15.74 5.35
CA LEU A 414 -6.94 15.80 6.17
C LEU A 414 -6.92 14.81 7.35
N ARG A 415 -6.49 15.29 8.52
CA ARG A 415 -7.25 14.95 9.73
C ARG A 415 -8.67 15.48 9.54
N LEU A 416 -9.51 14.72 8.83
CA LEU A 416 -10.95 14.82 9.02
C LEU A 416 -11.14 14.73 10.54
N PRO A 417 -11.86 15.65 11.17
CA PRO A 417 -12.25 15.45 12.55
C PRO A 417 -13.05 14.14 12.55
N LEU A 418 -12.41 13.06 13.00
CA LEU A 418 -13.13 11.93 13.55
C LEU A 418 -14.05 12.58 14.56
N LEU A 419 -15.35 12.54 14.26
CA LEU A 419 -16.42 13.12 15.05
C LEU A 419 -16.08 12.95 16.54
N ASP A 420 -15.63 14.05 17.17
CA ASP A 420 -15.64 14.14 18.61
C ASP A 420 -17.12 13.98 19.00
N PRO A 421 -17.46 13.00 19.84
CA PRO A 421 -18.83 12.89 20.31
C PRO A 421 -19.15 14.17 21.06
N LEU A 422 -20.15 14.89 20.56
CA LEU A 422 -20.88 15.95 21.25
C LEU A 422 -21.06 15.59 22.73
N LEU A 423 -20.18 16.12 23.58
CA LEU A 423 -20.36 16.16 25.02
C LEU A 423 -20.19 17.62 25.42
N CYS A 424 -21.33 18.30 25.52
CA CYS A 424 -21.43 19.58 26.19
C CYS A 424 -20.87 19.44 27.62
N PRO A 425 -20.07 20.39 28.13
CA PRO A 425 -19.95 20.55 29.56
C PRO A 425 -21.33 20.96 30.12
N ARG A 426 -21.77 20.27 31.17
CA ARG A 426 -22.75 20.83 32.10
C ARG A 426 -22.01 21.86 32.93
N ASP A 427 -22.46 23.10 32.87
CA ASP A 427 -22.09 24.10 33.86
C ASP A 427 -22.87 23.78 35.13
N ASP A 428 -22.13 23.41 36.19
CA ASP A 428 -22.58 23.55 37.57
C ASP A 428 -22.21 24.98 38.00
N ASP A 429 -23.23 25.83 38.18
CA ASP A 429 -23.29 26.90 39.20
C ASP A 429 -24.75 27.37 39.38
#